data_AF-A0A126X3C7-F1
#
_entry.id   AF-A0A126X3C7-F1
#
_cell.length_a   1.000
_cell.length_b   1.000
_cell.length_c   1.000
_cell.angle_alpha   90.00
_cell.angle_beta   90.00
_cell.angle_gamma   90.00
#
_symmetry.space_group_name_H-M   'P 1'
#
loop_
_entity.id
_entity.type
_entity.pdbx_description
1 polymer ?
#
loop_
_entity_poly.entity_id
_entity_poly.type
_entity_poly.pdbx_seq_one_letter_code
_entity_poly.pdbx_strand_id
1 'polypeptide(L)'
;MSVVTLEPVAQQLDRSSDKNLPDSENRMVFEKPKMGTNSVSEKRKNKKWEELVKSISRSYNEKVSQALQQHEYNFVMTDPRLPDHPIVYASEGFCKMSGYKRDEVLGRNCRFLQGPDTDRRTVLEIRDAIREERPCQVRILNYTKQGDSFWNLFHLAPVYSGEDGRVIHFVGVQTPIQSNLATTSAAAVMSDLTKEATTVTEQVNAVLREQVADLTEPGSIHEAGSRVEKDLNAASEDNDDTEGSNSGPKVEEGAVDVHLVGGAEEEDISTVNEQDKLKAATAVGSVMCELTGCSKIKGALVQHRRVGLSESAAGGVVCSSLMISLTRIQQSFVLADPNLPDLPIVHASDVFCELTGYKREEVVGRNCRFMQGPDTDPTAVQQIREAIEGERACTVRILNYRKDKTPFWNHLHVAPVRSAQGKVAFYVGVQLDVTAADVGGDQEKGMSPYAKQLGAVGVVRVAVRSLQGSGLRRTLKKL
;
A
#
# COMPACT_ATOMS: atom_id res chain seq x y z
N MET A 1 -65.34 33.00 11.81
CA MET A 1 -64.26 33.41 10.90
C MET A 1 -63.52 34.56 11.54
N SER A 2 -62.21 34.62 11.32
CA SER A 2 -61.23 35.63 11.75
C SER A 2 -60.25 35.16 12.82
N VAL A 3 -59.00 35.16 12.36
CA VAL A 3 -57.72 34.89 13.01
C VAL A 3 -57.44 35.94 14.08
N VAL A 4 -56.90 35.52 15.23
CA VAL A 4 -56.11 36.40 16.10
C VAL A 4 -54.82 35.67 16.48
N THR A 5 -53.74 36.24 15.97
CA THR A 5 -52.32 36.00 16.25
C THR A 5 -51.96 36.37 17.69
N LEU A 6 -51.10 35.56 18.32
CA LEU A 6 -50.30 35.99 19.48
C LEU A 6 -48.82 35.67 19.22
N GLU A 7 -48.03 36.73 19.15
CA GLU A 7 -46.56 36.76 19.14
C GLU A 7 -45.98 36.60 20.58
N PRO A 8 -44.66 36.39 20.73
CA PRO A 8 -44.09 35.58 21.79
C PRO A 8 -43.70 36.36 23.05
N VAL A 9 -43.75 35.68 24.21
CA VAL A 9 -43.17 36.18 25.46
C VAL A 9 -41.66 35.88 25.46
N ALA A 10 -40.86 36.94 25.35
CA ALA A 10 -39.45 36.93 25.69
C ALA A 10 -39.31 36.83 27.22
N GLN A 11 -38.63 35.78 27.70
CA GLN A 11 -38.00 35.79 29.01
C GLN A 11 -36.49 35.71 28.83
N GLN A 12 -35.82 36.78 29.23
CA GLN A 12 -34.38 36.82 29.51
C GLN A 12 -34.04 35.73 30.52
N LEU A 13 -33.18 34.79 30.13
CA LEU A 13 -32.37 34.03 31.07
C LEU A 13 -30.90 34.25 30.75
N ASP A 14 -30.33 35.00 31.68
CA ASP A 14 -28.97 35.13 32.14
C ASP A 14 -27.86 34.34 31.42
N ARG A 15 -26.84 35.12 31.01
CA ARG A 15 -25.52 34.64 30.60
C ARG A 15 -24.71 34.34 31.86
N SER A 16 -24.74 33.12 32.36
CA SER A 16 -23.57 32.54 33.01
C SER A 16 -23.78 31.05 33.28
N SER A 17 -22.71 30.28 33.14
CA SER A 17 -22.59 28.88 33.61
C SER A 17 -23.09 27.80 32.65
N ASP A 18 -22.29 27.47 31.64
CA ASP A 18 -22.06 26.05 31.32
C ASP A 18 -20.70 25.87 30.63
N LYS A 19 -19.65 26.13 31.41
CA LYS A 19 -18.33 25.55 31.17
C LYS A 19 -18.27 24.28 32.02
N ASN A 20 -18.50 23.13 31.40
CA ASN A 20 -17.96 21.80 31.75
C ASN A 20 -18.86 20.69 31.18
N LEU A 21 -18.74 20.44 29.87
CA LEU A 21 -19.09 19.14 29.30
C LEU A 21 -17.75 18.43 29.03
N PRO A 22 -17.54 17.19 29.54
CA PRO A 22 -16.22 16.58 29.55
C PRO A 22 -15.79 16.09 28.17
N ASP A 23 -14.53 16.38 27.83
CA ASP A 23 -13.73 15.93 26.67
C ASP A 23 -13.57 14.37 26.54
N SER A 24 -14.49 13.57 27.09
CA SER A 24 -14.26 12.15 27.36
C SER A 24 -14.81 11.15 26.33
N GLU A 25 -15.53 11.57 25.28
CA GLU A 25 -16.24 10.62 24.40
C GLU A 25 -15.56 10.25 23.08
N ASN A 26 -14.31 10.67 22.80
CA ASN A 26 -13.65 10.35 21.51
C ASN A 26 -12.29 9.66 21.63
N ARG A 27 -12.11 8.82 22.66
CA ARG A 27 -10.82 8.27 23.09
C ARG A 27 -10.65 6.78 22.76
N MET A 28 -10.79 6.36 21.50
CA MET A 28 -10.70 4.90 21.17
C MET A 28 -9.95 4.52 19.90
N VAL A 29 -8.96 5.30 19.43
CA VAL A 29 -7.88 4.74 18.56
C VAL A 29 -6.47 4.96 19.09
N PHE A 30 -6.28 5.89 20.02
CA PHE A 30 -4.94 6.25 20.50
C PHE A 30 -4.96 6.46 22.02
N GLU A 31 -5.26 5.42 22.81
CA GLU A 31 -4.79 5.45 24.19
C GLU A 31 -3.27 5.50 24.14
N LYS A 32 -2.68 6.60 24.64
CA LYS A 32 -1.23 6.64 24.88
C LYS A 32 -0.88 5.42 25.72
N PRO A 33 0.10 4.60 25.33
CA PRO A 33 0.49 3.45 26.14
C PRO A 33 0.82 3.94 27.56
N LYS A 34 0.30 3.23 28.58
CA LYS A 34 0.62 3.50 29.99
C LYS A 34 2.12 3.22 30.17
N MET A 35 2.92 4.27 30.35
CA MET A 35 4.40 4.19 30.38
C MET A 35 4.93 5.00 31.57
N GLY A 36 6.00 4.52 32.20
CA GLY A 36 6.55 5.04 33.45
C GLY A 36 8.02 5.44 33.34
N THR A 37 8.37 6.57 33.98
CA THR A 37 9.72 7.19 34.11
C THR A 37 10.39 7.71 32.83
N ASN A 38 10.67 9.03 32.80
CA ASN A 38 11.26 9.88 31.74
C ASN A 38 12.60 9.40 31.10
N SER A 39 12.65 8.22 30.48
CA SER A 39 13.85 7.72 29.79
C SER A 39 13.94 8.16 28.33
N VAL A 40 15.15 8.18 27.75
CA VAL A 40 15.41 8.53 26.33
C VAL A 40 14.70 7.56 25.37
N SER A 41 14.62 6.28 25.73
CA SER A 41 13.91 5.25 24.97
C SER A 41 12.41 5.54 24.87
N GLU A 42 11.80 6.01 25.98
CA GLU A 42 10.38 6.38 26.01
C GLU A 42 10.08 7.62 25.18
N LYS A 43 10.94 8.64 25.23
CA LYS A 43 10.79 9.84 24.38
C LYS A 43 10.76 9.47 22.90
N ARG A 44 11.62 8.55 22.47
CA ARG A 44 11.66 8.05 21.09
C ARG A 44 10.39 7.27 20.72
N LYS A 45 9.91 6.41 21.62
CA LYS A 45 8.63 5.70 21.45
C LYS A 45 7.47 6.69 21.32
N ASN A 46 7.39 7.71 22.17
CA ASN A 46 6.31 8.69 22.14
C ASN A 46 6.32 9.52 20.84
N LYS A 47 7.50 9.95 20.36
CA LYS A 47 7.62 10.62 19.04
C LYS A 47 7.11 9.72 17.91
N LYS A 48 7.51 8.44 17.91
CA LYS A 48 7.06 7.47 16.91
C LYS A 48 5.54 7.26 16.95
N TRP A 49 4.96 7.15 18.14
CA TRP A 49 3.51 7.05 18.32
C TRP A 49 2.76 8.25 17.76
N GLU A 50 3.23 9.47 18.06
CA GLU A 50 2.65 10.70 17.53
C GLU A 50 2.70 10.77 16.00
N GLU A 51 3.76 10.24 15.37
CA GLU A 51 3.85 10.13 13.91
C GLU A 51 2.81 9.17 13.31
N LEU A 52 2.55 8.03 13.95
CA LEU A 52 1.52 7.08 13.50
C LEU A 52 0.12 7.69 13.61
N VAL A 53 -0.17 8.40 14.72
CA VAL A 53 -1.45 9.11 14.91
C VAL A 53 -1.62 10.18 13.83
N LYS A 54 -0.57 10.99 13.61
CA LYS A 54 -0.56 12.05 12.60
C LYS A 54 -0.78 11.50 11.18
N SER A 55 -0.28 10.30 10.88
CA SER A 55 -0.48 9.64 9.58
C SER A 55 -1.97 9.45 9.27
N ILE A 56 -2.74 8.89 10.21
CA ILE A 56 -4.18 8.65 10.03
C ILE A 56 -4.94 9.97 10.07
N SER A 57 -4.68 10.81 11.07
CA SER A 57 -5.41 12.06 11.25
C SER A 57 -5.16 13.09 10.13
N ARG A 58 -4.12 12.92 9.30
CA ARG A 58 -3.88 13.77 8.13
C ARG A 58 -4.93 13.53 7.04
N SER A 59 -5.31 12.28 6.82
CA SER A 59 -6.14 11.88 5.68
C SER A 59 -7.60 11.65 6.05
N TYR A 60 -7.87 11.26 7.30
CA TYR A 60 -9.19 10.84 7.75
C TYR A 60 -9.71 11.68 8.91
N ASN A 61 -11.03 11.79 9.00
CA ASN A 61 -11.73 12.45 10.10
C ASN A 61 -11.72 11.59 11.38
N GLU A 62 -12.18 12.17 12.48
CA GLU A 62 -12.21 11.55 13.81
C GLU A 62 -13.04 10.27 13.89
N LYS A 63 -14.01 10.07 12.98
CA LYS A 63 -14.90 8.90 12.97
C LYS A 63 -14.29 7.66 12.33
N VAL A 64 -13.18 7.79 11.58
CA VAL A 64 -12.51 6.67 10.88
C VAL A 64 -12.25 5.49 11.80
N SER A 65 -11.83 5.81 13.00
CA SER A 65 -11.62 4.95 14.14
C SER A 65 -12.79 4.01 14.42
N GLN A 66 -13.97 4.59 14.63
CA GLN A 66 -15.19 3.89 14.99
C GLN A 66 -15.71 3.10 13.79
N ALA A 67 -15.67 3.70 12.60
CA ALA A 67 -16.07 3.06 11.34
C ALA A 67 -15.27 1.77 11.07
N LEU A 68 -13.94 1.83 11.22
CA LEU A 68 -13.06 0.67 11.02
C LEU A 68 -13.21 -0.41 12.10
N GLN A 69 -13.72 -0.07 13.28
CA GLN A 69 -13.95 -1.03 14.38
C GLN A 69 -15.23 -1.84 14.24
N GLN A 70 -16.18 -1.40 13.40
CA GLN A 70 -17.44 -2.11 13.18
C GLN A 70 -17.27 -3.44 12.43
N HIS A 71 -16.12 -3.63 11.80
CA HIS A 71 -15.84 -4.79 10.96
C HIS A 71 -15.03 -5.84 11.71
N GLU A 72 -15.50 -7.09 11.70
CA GLU A 72 -14.79 -8.23 12.31
C GLU A 72 -13.63 -8.76 11.46
N TYR A 73 -13.31 -8.12 10.33
CA TYR A 73 -12.23 -8.54 9.44
C TYR A 73 -10.84 -8.42 10.07
N ASN A 74 -9.92 -9.29 9.64
CA ASN A 74 -8.51 -9.19 10.01
C ASN A 74 -7.81 -8.30 8.98
N PHE A 75 -7.45 -7.07 9.38
CA PHE A 75 -6.74 -6.17 8.49
C PHE A 75 -5.83 -5.22 9.24
N VAL A 76 -4.84 -4.74 8.50
CA VAL A 76 -3.94 -3.66 8.92
C VAL A 76 -3.93 -2.56 7.87
N MET A 77 -3.63 -1.35 8.30
CA MET A 77 -3.26 -0.26 7.39
C MET A 77 -1.81 0.12 7.61
N THR A 78 -1.08 0.36 6.53
CA THR A 78 0.32 0.82 6.55
C THR A 78 0.47 2.15 5.85
N ASP A 79 1.46 2.96 6.25
CA ASP A 79 1.77 4.23 5.57
C ASP A 79 3.14 4.13 4.85
N PRO A 80 3.17 4.10 3.50
CA PRO A 80 4.41 3.95 2.74
C PRO A 80 5.31 5.20 2.78
N ARG A 81 4.81 6.32 3.31
CA ARG A 81 5.56 7.59 3.44
C ARG A 81 6.36 7.63 4.74
N LEU A 82 6.09 6.74 5.68
CA LEU A 82 6.85 6.62 6.92
C LEU A 82 8.01 5.60 6.76
N PRO A 83 9.14 5.79 7.48
CA PRO A 83 10.27 4.88 7.42
C PRO A 83 9.88 3.42 7.73
N ASP A 84 10.34 2.50 6.87
CA ASP A 84 10.05 1.05 6.91
C ASP A 84 8.59 0.65 6.58
N HIS A 85 7.78 1.56 6.04
CA HIS A 85 6.39 1.28 5.67
C HIS A 85 5.60 0.61 6.83
N PRO A 86 5.50 1.28 7.99
CA PRO A 86 4.98 0.69 9.21
C PRO A 86 3.45 0.58 9.18
N ILE A 87 2.94 -0.36 9.98
CA ILE A 87 1.53 -0.46 10.32
C ILE A 87 1.14 0.74 11.19
N VAL A 88 0.12 1.48 10.74
CA VAL A 88 -0.47 2.63 11.44
C VAL A 88 -1.81 2.30 12.07
N TYR A 89 -2.48 1.24 11.62
CA TYR A 89 -3.72 0.71 12.21
C TYR A 89 -3.73 -0.82 12.15
N ALA A 90 -4.27 -1.46 13.19
CA ALA A 90 -4.50 -2.90 13.23
C ALA A 90 -5.89 -3.19 13.84
N SER A 91 -6.70 -3.94 13.10
CA SER A 91 -8.04 -4.34 13.54
C SER A 91 -7.98 -5.26 14.76
N GLU A 92 -9.08 -5.37 15.49
CA GLU A 92 -9.17 -6.33 16.59
C GLU A 92 -9.10 -7.78 16.08
N GLY A 93 -9.75 -8.07 14.94
CA GLY A 93 -9.66 -9.37 14.28
C GLY A 93 -8.21 -9.76 13.97
N PHE A 94 -7.41 -8.82 13.44
CA PHE A 94 -5.98 -9.05 13.21
C PHE A 94 -5.22 -9.41 14.48
N CYS A 95 -5.47 -8.68 15.58
CA CYS A 95 -4.81 -8.93 16.85
C CYS A 95 -5.18 -10.32 17.41
N LYS A 96 -6.46 -10.69 17.35
CA LYS A 96 -6.97 -12.01 17.78
C LYS A 96 -6.35 -13.14 16.95
N MET A 97 -6.41 -13.03 15.63
CA MET A 97 -5.88 -14.03 14.69
C MET A 97 -4.37 -14.22 14.83
N SER A 98 -3.61 -13.13 14.91
CA SER A 98 -2.15 -13.20 14.94
C SER A 98 -1.58 -13.48 16.35
N GLY A 99 -2.37 -13.25 17.39
CA GLY A 99 -1.93 -13.34 18.80
C GLY A 99 -1.07 -12.16 19.27
N TYR A 100 -0.81 -11.17 18.42
CA TYR A 100 -0.08 -9.96 18.80
C TYR A 100 -1.01 -8.88 19.35
N LYS A 101 -0.58 -8.18 20.40
CA LYS A 101 -1.31 -7.01 20.90
C LYS A 101 -1.09 -5.82 19.98
N ARG A 102 -2.06 -4.90 19.95
CA ARG A 102 -2.02 -3.71 19.08
C ARG A 102 -0.75 -2.87 19.26
N ASP A 103 -0.30 -2.67 20.49
CA ASP A 103 0.93 -1.93 20.83
C ASP A 103 2.22 -2.64 20.37
N GLU A 104 2.18 -3.96 20.22
CA GLU A 104 3.27 -4.77 19.66
C GLU A 104 3.32 -4.75 18.14
N VAL A 105 2.25 -4.31 17.47
CA VAL A 105 2.09 -4.32 16.00
C VAL A 105 2.32 -2.93 15.42
N LEU A 106 1.75 -1.90 16.04
CA LEU A 106 1.81 -0.53 15.54
C LEU A 106 3.26 -0.03 15.45
N GLY A 107 3.59 0.56 14.30
CA GLY A 107 4.94 1.05 14.00
C GLY A 107 5.90 -0.02 13.47
N ARG A 108 5.48 -1.27 13.28
CA ARG A 108 6.29 -2.32 12.65
C ARG A 108 5.84 -2.55 11.21
N ASN A 109 6.75 -3.03 10.38
CA ASN A 109 6.37 -3.60 9.09
C ASN A 109 5.75 -4.99 9.30
N CYS A 110 4.69 -5.31 8.55
CA CYS A 110 3.92 -6.56 8.70
C CYS A 110 4.71 -7.84 8.38
N ARG A 111 5.93 -7.73 7.83
CA ARG A 111 6.82 -8.88 7.56
C ARG A 111 7.14 -9.74 8.78
N PHE A 112 6.84 -9.31 10.01
CA PHE A 112 7.04 -10.13 11.21
C PHE A 112 6.16 -11.39 11.26
N LEU A 113 5.09 -11.47 10.43
CA LEU A 113 4.30 -12.69 10.27
C LEU A 113 5.00 -13.74 9.37
N GLN A 114 6.12 -13.40 8.74
CA GLN A 114 6.89 -14.32 7.89
C GLN A 114 7.81 -15.18 8.77
N GLY A 115 8.03 -16.43 8.37
CA GLY A 115 8.90 -17.37 9.07
C GLY A 115 9.72 -18.23 8.11
N PRO A 116 10.35 -19.30 8.61
CA PRO A 116 11.34 -20.10 7.87
C PRO A 116 10.82 -20.66 6.54
N ASP A 117 9.57 -21.11 6.51
CA ASP A 117 8.97 -21.77 5.35
C ASP A 117 8.11 -20.81 4.51
N THR A 118 8.11 -19.51 4.82
CA THR A 118 7.44 -18.52 3.99
C THR A 118 8.15 -18.41 2.65
N ASP A 119 7.44 -18.74 1.57
CA ASP A 119 8.02 -18.67 0.22
C ASP A 119 8.48 -17.25 -0.16
N ARG A 120 9.74 -17.19 -0.60
CA ARG A 120 10.41 -15.95 -0.97
C ARG A 120 9.88 -15.37 -2.27
N ARG A 121 9.35 -16.19 -3.19
CA ARG A 121 8.76 -15.70 -4.45
C ARG A 121 7.47 -14.94 -4.18
N THR A 122 6.60 -15.49 -3.32
CA THR A 122 5.39 -14.79 -2.86
C THR A 122 5.73 -13.46 -2.17
N VAL A 123 6.78 -13.41 -1.33
CA VAL A 123 7.23 -12.15 -0.71
C VAL A 123 7.72 -11.14 -1.75
N LEU A 124 8.37 -11.58 -2.82
CA LEU A 124 8.78 -10.71 -3.93
C LEU A 124 7.59 -10.16 -4.70
N GLU A 125 6.55 -10.98 -4.94
CA GLU A 125 5.32 -10.52 -5.60
C GLU A 125 4.62 -9.41 -4.79
N ILE A 126 4.49 -9.57 -3.47
CA ILE A 126 3.96 -8.51 -2.59
C ILE A 126 4.82 -7.24 -2.68
N ARG A 127 6.15 -7.40 -2.68
CA ARG A 127 7.09 -6.27 -2.76
C ARG A 127 6.95 -5.54 -4.10
N ASP A 128 6.80 -6.28 -5.19
CA ASP A 128 6.63 -5.70 -6.52
C ASP A 128 5.26 -5.04 -6.65
N ALA A 129 4.20 -5.60 -6.08
CA ALA A 129 2.89 -4.94 -5.99
C ALA A 129 2.93 -3.60 -5.22
N ILE A 130 3.65 -3.56 -4.09
CA ILE A 130 3.90 -2.30 -3.36
C ILE A 130 4.71 -1.33 -4.22
N ARG A 131 5.72 -1.83 -4.96
CA ARG A 131 6.58 -0.99 -5.80
C ARG A 131 5.81 -0.37 -6.98
N GLU A 132 4.97 -1.17 -7.59
CA GLU A 132 4.13 -0.81 -8.74
C GLU A 132 2.86 -0.07 -8.32
N GLU A 133 2.62 0.07 -7.00
CA GLU A 133 1.42 0.67 -6.44
C GLU A 133 0.16 0.02 -7.01
N ARG A 134 0.07 -1.31 -6.93
CA ARG A 134 -1.10 -2.06 -7.43
C ARG A 134 -1.68 -2.97 -6.35
N PRO A 135 -2.96 -3.34 -6.47
CA PRO A 135 -3.50 -4.44 -5.68
C PRO A 135 -2.77 -5.75 -5.99
N CYS A 136 -2.67 -6.63 -5.00
CA CYS A 136 -2.31 -8.02 -5.22
C CYS A 136 -3.01 -8.92 -4.21
N GLN A 137 -3.31 -10.14 -4.64
CA GLN A 137 -3.78 -11.22 -3.78
C GLN A 137 -2.82 -12.39 -3.91
N VAL A 138 -2.37 -12.94 -2.79
CA VAL A 138 -1.44 -14.07 -2.77
C VAL A 138 -1.76 -15.04 -1.64
N ARG A 139 -1.43 -16.31 -1.84
CA ARG A 139 -1.41 -17.30 -0.75
C ARG A 139 -0.02 -17.32 -0.12
N ILE A 140 0.08 -17.01 1.16
CA ILE A 140 1.35 -16.93 1.88
C ILE A 140 1.28 -17.69 3.21
N LEU A 141 2.33 -18.44 3.54
CA LEU A 141 2.46 -19.07 4.85
C LEU A 141 2.91 -18.03 5.87
N ASN A 142 2.12 -17.83 6.91
CA ASN A 142 2.38 -16.88 8.00
C ASN A 142 2.43 -17.60 9.35
N TYR A 143 2.96 -16.93 10.36
CA TYR A 143 3.15 -17.48 11.69
C TYR A 143 2.52 -16.56 12.75
N THR A 144 1.82 -17.15 13.71
CA THR A 144 1.27 -16.43 14.86
C THR A 144 2.39 -16.02 15.82
N LYS A 145 2.05 -15.24 16.85
CA LYS A 145 3.00 -14.89 17.92
C LYS A 145 3.62 -16.10 18.62
N GLN A 146 2.87 -17.21 18.71
CA GLN A 146 3.36 -18.44 19.35
C GLN A 146 4.21 -19.30 18.41
N GLY A 147 4.30 -18.93 17.13
CA GLY A 147 5.05 -19.67 16.12
C GLY A 147 4.21 -20.69 15.35
N ASP A 148 2.90 -20.74 15.56
CA ASP A 148 2.03 -21.63 14.78
C ASP A 148 1.90 -21.12 13.35
N SER A 149 2.16 -21.99 12.38
CA SER A 149 2.01 -21.66 10.96
C SER A 149 0.55 -21.73 10.53
N PHE A 150 0.13 -20.81 9.68
CA PHE A 150 -1.18 -20.85 9.02
C PHE A 150 -1.09 -20.29 7.60
N TRP A 151 -1.89 -20.84 6.69
CA TRP A 151 -2.01 -20.28 5.35
C TRP A 151 -2.90 -19.05 5.38
N ASN A 152 -2.43 -17.99 4.75
CA ASN A 152 -3.11 -16.72 4.67
C ASN A 152 -3.37 -16.38 3.19
N LEU A 153 -4.63 -16.24 2.80
CA LEU A 153 -5.00 -15.55 1.58
C LEU A 153 -4.90 -14.04 1.86
N PHE A 154 -3.73 -13.49 1.55
CA PHE A 154 -3.41 -12.09 1.79
C PHE A 154 -3.85 -11.22 0.62
N HIS A 155 -4.66 -10.20 0.90
CA HIS A 155 -5.07 -9.19 -0.09
C HIS A 155 -4.48 -7.82 0.31
N LEU A 156 -3.64 -7.28 -0.56
CA LEU A 156 -3.07 -5.94 -0.45
C LEU A 156 -3.79 -4.99 -1.41
N ALA A 157 -4.27 -3.85 -0.92
CA ALA A 157 -4.91 -2.81 -1.72
C ALA A 157 -4.33 -1.42 -1.40
N PRO A 158 -3.82 -0.66 -2.40
CA PRO A 158 -3.40 0.72 -2.21
C PRO A 158 -4.61 1.66 -2.02
N VAL A 159 -4.45 2.64 -1.13
CA VAL A 159 -5.38 3.76 -0.94
C VAL A 159 -4.75 5.01 -1.51
N TYR A 160 -5.40 5.62 -2.49
CA TYR A 160 -4.87 6.80 -3.18
C TYR A 160 -5.53 8.08 -2.69
N SER A 161 -4.72 9.11 -2.51
CA SER A 161 -5.13 10.51 -2.47
C SER A 161 -5.78 10.88 -3.80
N GLY A 162 -6.97 11.44 -3.73
CA GLY A 162 -7.71 11.96 -4.88
C GLY A 162 -7.34 13.39 -5.23
N GLU A 163 -6.50 14.06 -4.44
CA GLU A 163 -5.93 15.37 -4.77
C GLU A 163 -4.79 15.23 -5.78
N ASP A 164 -3.87 14.30 -5.55
CA ASP A 164 -2.62 14.17 -6.30
C ASP A 164 -2.33 12.75 -6.81
N GLY A 165 -3.25 11.81 -6.61
CA GLY A 165 -3.13 10.43 -7.08
C GLY A 165 -2.09 9.58 -6.33
N ARG A 166 -1.47 10.08 -5.25
CA ARG A 166 -0.45 9.34 -4.50
C ARG A 166 -1.05 8.26 -3.63
N VAL A 167 -0.36 7.12 -3.50
CA VAL A 167 -0.70 6.16 -2.44
C VAL A 167 -0.38 6.79 -1.07
N ILE A 168 -1.42 6.93 -0.24
CA ILE A 168 -1.30 7.46 1.12
C ILE A 168 -1.24 6.36 2.18
N HIS A 169 -1.86 5.22 1.90
CA HIS A 169 -1.90 4.05 2.77
C HIS A 169 -2.01 2.78 1.92
N PHE A 170 -1.65 1.63 2.48
CA PHE A 170 -2.07 0.33 1.97
C PHE A 170 -2.95 -0.35 3.00
N VAL A 171 -3.99 -1.04 2.55
CA VAL A 171 -4.80 -1.96 3.34
C VAL A 171 -4.33 -3.37 3.06
N GLY A 172 -3.95 -4.10 4.11
CA GLY A 172 -3.61 -5.52 4.03
C GLY A 172 -4.64 -6.34 4.81
N VAL A 173 -5.45 -7.12 4.11
CA VAL A 173 -6.44 -8.05 4.68
C VAL A 173 -5.83 -9.44 4.77
N GLN A 174 -6.01 -10.10 5.93
CA GLN A 174 -5.56 -11.46 6.19
C GLN A 174 -6.76 -12.38 6.31
N THR A 175 -6.88 -13.35 5.41
CA THR A 175 -7.91 -14.38 5.49
C THR A 175 -7.22 -15.72 5.73
N PRO A 176 -7.15 -16.20 6.99
CA PRO A 176 -6.69 -17.55 7.27
C PRO A 176 -7.51 -18.56 6.49
N ILE A 177 -6.84 -19.47 5.81
CA ILE A 177 -7.46 -20.55 5.04
C ILE A 177 -6.92 -21.89 5.53
N GLN A 178 -7.72 -22.93 5.38
CA GLN A 178 -7.29 -24.28 5.71
C GLN A 178 -6.28 -24.77 4.66
N SER A 179 -5.24 -25.49 5.11
CA SER A 179 -4.41 -26.27 4.18
C SER A 179 -5.26 -27.41 3.63
N ASN A 180 -5.35 -27.56 2.31
CA ASN A 180 -6.02 -28.70 1.67
C ASN A 180 -5.21 -30.03 1.80
N LEU A 181 -4.55 -30.25 2.95
CA LEU A 181 -3.82 -31.49 3.24
C LEU A 181 -4.72 -32.60 3.82
N ALA A 182 -6.04 -32.46 3.72
CA ALA A 182 -6.95 -33.57 3.95
C ALA A 182 -7.32 -34.18 2.60
N THR A 183 -6.73 -35.34 2.29
CA THR A 183 -7.31 -36.35 1.40
C THR A 183 -8.75 -36.62 1.84
N THR A 184 -9.68 -35.81 1.39
CA THR A 184 -11.11 -35.98 1.66
C THR A 184 -11.69 -36.55 0.40
N SER A 185 -12.02 -37.85 0.46
CA SER A 185 -12.58 -38.58 -0.68
C SER A 185 -13.77 -37.80 -1.25
N ALA A 186 -13.81 -37.69 -2.57
CA ALA A 186 -14.85 -37.01 -3.33
C ALA A 186 -16.30 -37.48 -3.00
N ALA A 187 -16.45 -38.56 -2.23
CA ALA A 187 -17.71 -39.11 -1.78
C ALA A 187 -18.45 -38.26 -0.72
N ALA A 188 -17.73 -37.54 0.16
CA ALA A 188 -18.38 -36.76 1.22
C ALA A 188 -19.00 -35.46 0.67
N VAL A 189 -18.29 -34.76 -0.22
CA VAL A 189 -18.72 -33.48 -0.81
C VAL A 189 -19.89 -33.67 -1.78
N MET A 190 -19.95 -34.78 -2.51
CA MET A 190 -21.09 -35.09 -3.37
C MET A 190 -22.38 -35.36 -2.59
N SER A 191 -22.30 -35.93 -1.38
CA SER A 191 -23.47 -36.21 -0.52
C SER A 191 -24.11 -34.93 0.04
N ASP A 192 -23.31 -33.93 0.40
CA ASP A 192 -23.82 -32.70 1.01
C ASP A 192 -24.36 -31.72 -0.04
N LEU A 193 -23.71 -31.63 -1.21
CA LEU A 193 -24.21 -30.83 -2.33
C LEU A 193 -25.51 -31.38 -2.92
N THR A 194 -25.71 -32.70 -2.95
CA THR A 194 -26.99 -33.28 -3.42
C THR A 194 -28.13 -32.98 -2.45
N LYS A 195 -27.89 -33.00 -1.13
CA LYS A 195 -28.90 -32.66 -0.12
C LYS A 195 -29.30 -31.18 -0.14
N GLU A 196 -28.33 -30.27 -0.25
CA GLU A 196 -28.60 -28.83 -0.36
C GLU A 196 -29.30 -28.48 -1.67
N ALA A 197 -28.87 -29.06 -2.80
CA ALA A 197 -29.53 -28.85 -4.10
C ALA A 197 -30.98 -29.32 -4.11
N THR A 198 -31.30 -30.48 -3.48
CA THR A 198 -32.68 -30.94 -3.35
C THR A 198 -33.52 -30.01 -2.48
N THR A 199 -32.96 -29.50 -1.37
CA THR A 199 -33.67 -28.63 -0.44
C THR A 199 -33.99 -27.26 -1.06
N VAL A 200 -33.03 -26.66 -1.77
CA VAL A 200 -33.24 -25.39 -2.49
C VAL A 200 -34.24 -25.56 -3.63
N THR A 201 -34.18 -26.68 -4.37
CA THR A 201 -35.13 -26.98 -5.46
C THR A 201 -36.55 -27.16 -4.95
N GLU A 202 -36.73 -27.82 -3.80
CA GLU A 202 -38.04 -27.98 -3.14
C GLU A 202 -38.58 -26.65 -2.61
N GLN A 203 -37.73 -25.80 -2.01
CA GLN A 203 -38.12 -24.47 -1.54
C GLN A 203 -38.51 -23.53 -2.69
N VAL A 204 -37.75 -23.52 -3.79
CA VAL A 204 -38.05 -22.72 -4.98
C VAL A 204 -39.35 -23.19 -5.63
N ASN A 205 -39.57 -24.51 -5.75
CA ASN A 205 -40.82 -25.06 -6.29
C ASN A 205 -42.03 -24.79 -5.38
N ALA A 206 -41.85 -24.73 -4.06
CA ALA A 206 -42.92 -24.35 -3.13
C ALA A 206 -43.33 -22.88 -3.30
N VAL A 207 -42.36 -21.97 -3.40
CA VAL A 207 -42.61 -20.53 -3.64
C VAL A 207 -43.27 -20.30 -5.00
N LEU A 208 -42.85 -21.03 -6.04
CA LEU A 208 -43.48 -20.97 -7.36
C LEU A 208 -44.93 -21.48 -7.37
N ARG A 209 -45.25 -22.52 -6.59
CA ARG A 209 -46.65 -23.00 -6.46
C ARG A 209 -47.54 -21.99 -5.74
N GLU A 210 -47.01 -21.29 -4.75
CA GLU A 210 -47.74 -20.28 -3.99
C GLU A 210 -48.00 -19.01 -4.84
N GLN A 211 -47.02 -18.59 -5.66
CA GLN A 211 -47.16 -17.43 -6.55
C GLN A 211 -48.03 -17.68 -7.79
N VAL A 212 -48.15 -18.93 -8.25
CA VAL A 212 -49.03 -19.29 -9.38
C VAL A 212 -50.48 -19.47 -8.95
N ALA A 213 -50.75 -19.84 -7.69
CA ALA A 213 -52.10 -19.96 -7.16
C ALA A 213 -52.86 -18.61 -7.07
N ASP A 214 -52.14 -17.49 -6.92
CA ASP A 214 -52.70 -16.15 -6.80
C ASP A 214 -53.01 -15.46 -8.14
N LEU A 215 -52.69 -16.09 -9.29
CA LEU A 215 -52.82 -15.47 -10.62
C LEU A 215 -53.73 -16.21 -11.61
N THR A 216 -54.52 -17.19 -11.16
CA THR A 216 -55.47 -17.89 -12.05
C THR A 216 -56.90 -17.82 -11.53
N GLU A 217 -57.72 -16.93 -12.11
CA GLU A 217 -59.16 -17.13 -12.17
C GLU A 217 -59.48 -18.36 -13.06
N PRO A 218 -60.56 -19.11 -12.79
CA PRO A 218 -60.85 -20.35 -13.49
C PRO A 218 -61.43 -20.05 -14.88
N GLY A 219 -60.59 -20.08 -15.92
CA GLY A 219 -61.10 -20.07 -17.29
C GLY A 219 -60.00 -19.92 -18.34
N SER A 220 -59.78 -20.99 -19.12
CA SER A 220 -58.82 -21.09 -20.23
C SER A 220 -57.37 -21.06 -19.73
N ILE A 221 -56.49 -22.03 -19.98
CA ILE A 221 -55.94 -22.37 -21.28
C ILE A 221 -55.55 -23.87 -21.27
N HIS A 222 -56.24 -24.66 -22.09
CA HIS A 222 -55.69 -25.91 -22.63
C HIS A 222 -54.65 -25.53 -23.71
N GLU A 223 -53.55 -26.30 -23.81
CA GLU A 223 -52.48 -26.19 -24.82
C GLU A 223 -51.34 -25.17 -24.54
N ALA A 224 -50.39 -25.53 -23.67
CA ALA A 224 -48.99 -25.09 -23.79
C ALA A 224 -47.95 -25.96 -23.04
N GLY A 225 -48.31 -27.16 -22.57
CA GLY A 225 -47.43 -27.98 -21.71
C GLY A 225 -46.61 -29.08 -22.41
N SER A 226 -46.72 -29.24 -23.73
CA SER A 226 -46.26 -30.46 -24.42
C SER A 226 -45.00 -30.30 -25.28
N ARG A 227 -44.14 -29.29 -25.05
CA ARG A 227 -43.03 -29.01 -26.00
C ARG A 227 -41.66 -28.68 -25.43
N VAL A 228 -41.38 -29.02 -24.17
CA VAL A 228 -40.02 -28.82 -23.59
C VAL A 228 -39.39 -30.10 -23.03
N GLU A 229 -40.15 -31.18 -22.84
CA GLU A 229 -39.61 -32.45 -22.30
C GLU A 229 -39.04 -33.43 -23.35
N LYS A 230 -38.95 -33.06 -24.63
CA LYS A 230 -38.54 -34.01 -25.70
C LYS A 230 -37.11 -33.89 -26.22
N ASP A 231 -36.33 -32.89 -25.82
CA ASP A 231 -35.02 -32.63 -26.45
C ASP A 231 -33.78 -32.95 -25.57
N LEU A 232 -33.93 -33.67 -24.46
CA LEU A 232 -32.81 -33.99 -23.56
C LEU A 232 -32.53 -35.49 -23.35
N ASN A 233 -33.33 -36.40 -23.93
CA ASN A 233 -33.12 -37.85 -23.80
C ASN A 233 -33.10 -38.56 -25.16
N ALA A 234 -31.99 -38.45 -25.89
CA ALA A 234 -31.48 -39.41 -26.88
C ALA A 234 -30.04 -38.97 -27.23
N ALA A 235 -29.02 -39.44 -26.51
CA ALA A 235 -28.27 -40.68 -26.81
C ALA A 235 -27.71 -40.65 -28.25
N SER A 236 -26.41 -40.44 -28.47
CA SER A 236 -25.33 -41.45 -28.37
C SER A 236 -25.62 -42.70 -29.22
N GLU A 237 -24.69 -43.04 -30.13
CA GLU A 237 -24.70 -44.04 -31.24
C GLU A 237 -24.65 -43.25 -32.58
N ASP A 238 -23.71 -43.41 -33.54
CA ASP A 238 -22.90 -44.55 -33.99
C ASP A 238 -21.65 -44.12 -34.81
N ASN A 239 -20.78 -45.11 -35.06
CA ASN A 239 -19.52 -45.13 -35.82
C ASN A 239 -19.66 -44.84 -37.34
N ASP A 240 -18.58 -44.37 -38.00
CA ASP A 240 -17.65 -45.16 -38.84
C ASP A 240 -17.04 -44.40 -40.06
N ASP A 241 -15.77 -44.76 -40.38
CA ASP A 241 -14.96 -44.61 -41.62
C ASP A 241 -14.76 -43.23 -42.31
N THR A 242 -13.55 -42.78 -42.70
CA THR A 242 -12.67 -43.38 -43.73
C THR A 242 -11.24 -42.76 -43.74
N GLU A 243 -10.32 -43.51 -44.38
CA GLU A 243 -8.85 -43.47 -44.52
C GLU A 243 -8.09 -42.21 -45.01
N GLY A 244 -6.76 -42.17 -44.76
CA GLY A 244 -5.80 -41.31 -45.46
C GLY A 244 -4.35 -41.31 -44.92
N SER A 245 -3.56 -42.29 -45.33
CA SER A 245 -2.12 -42.60 -45.10
C SER A 245 -1.09 -41.44 -45.16
N ASN A 246 0.01 -41.48 -44.39
CA ASN A 246 1.36 -41.91 -44.86
C ASN A 246 2.52 -41.84 -43.80
N SER A 247 3.28 -42.96 -43.73
CA SER A 247 4.69 -43.27 -43.36
C SER A 247 5.57 -42.46 -42.36
N GLY A 248 6.29 -43.22 -41.50
CA GLY A 248 7.23 -42.80 -40.42
C GLY A 248 8.69 -42.47 -40.85
N PRO A 249 9.77 -42.72 -40.05
CA PRO A 249 9.90 -43.71 -38.96
C PRO A 249 10.43 -43.18 -37.60
N LYS A 250 10.26 -44.05 -36.58
CA LYS A 250 10.85 -44.01 -35.22
C LYS A 250 12.35 -44.32 -35.23
N VAL A 251 13.09 -43.73 -34.28
CA VAL A 251 14.24 -44.38 -33.64
C VAL A 251 14.18 -44.09 -32.13
N GLU A 252 14.32 -45.17 -31.34
CA GLU A 252 14.38 -45.25 -29.89
C GLU A 252 15.67 -44.64 -29.32
N GLU A 253 15.65 -44.16 -28.07
CA GLU A 253 16.76 -44.42 -27.14
C GLU A 253 16.37 -44.13 -25.67
N GLY A 254 16.55 -45.14 -24.82
CA GLY A 254 17.21 -44.99 -23.52
C GLY A 254 16.42 -44.39 -22.35
N ALA A 255 15.68 -45.25 -21.65
CA ALA A 255 15.31 -45.00 -20.26
C ALA A 255 16.57 -44.88 -19.38
N VAL A 256 16.71 -43.78 -18.65
CA VAL A 256 17.57 -43.68 -17.47
C VAL A 256 16.70 -43.18 -16.33
N ASP A 257 16.40 -44.09 -15.42
CA ASP A 257 15.67 -43.88 -14.18
C ASP A 257 16.53 -43.01 -13.24
N VAL A 258 16.12 -41.75 -13.05
CA VAL A 258 16.69 -40.88 -12.01
C VAL A 258 15.59 -40.58 -11.02
N HIS A 259 15.63 -41.31 -9.92
CA HIS A 259 14.82 -41.11 -8.73
C HIS A 259 15.09 -39.70 -8.16
N LEU A 260 14.26 -38.73 -8.54
CA LEU A 260 14.23 -37.41 -7.93
C LEU A 260 13.15 -37.39 -6.84
N VAL A 261 13.63 -37.42 -5.61
CA VAL A 261 12.88 -37.24 -4.38
C VAL A 261 12.10 -35.92 -4.43
N GLY A 262 10.77 -36.03 -4.35
CA GLY A 262 9.83 -35.08 -3.74
C GLY A 262 10.03 -33.60 -4.05
N GLY A 263 9.56 -33.15 -5.23
CA GLY A 263 9.23 -31.75 -5.44
C GLY A 263 7.98 -31.39 -4.63
N ALA A 264 8.09 -30.43 -3.72
CA ALA A 264 6.93 -29.83 -3.05
C ALA A 264 5.97 -29.29 -4.12
N GLU A 265 4.75 -29.83 -4.15
CA GLU A 265 3.72 -29.47 -5.13
C GLU A 265 3.42 -27.96 -5.03
N GLU A 266 3.56 -27.28 -6.17
CA GLU A 266 3.18 -25.88 -6.35
C GLU A 266 1.66 -25.76 -6.25
N GLU A 267 1.12 -25.57 -5.06
CA GLU A 267 -0.28 -25.18 -4.93
C GLU A 267 -0.40 -23.68 -5.30
N ASP A 268 -1.11 -23.36 -6.37
CA ASP A 268 -1.33 -21.99 -6.88
C ASP A 268 -2.58 -21.34 -6.24
N ILE A 269 -2.78 -20.01 -6.36
CA ILE A 269 -3.96 -19.29 -5.84
C ILE A 269 -5.28 -19.89 -6.38
N SER A 270 -5.22 -20.53 -7.55
CA SER A 270 -6.30 -21.30 -8.15
C SER A 270 -6.86 -22.40 -7.24
N THR A 271 -6.07 -22.94 -6.30
CA THR A 271 -6.51 -23.98 -5.35
C THR A 271 -7.28 -23.45 -4.14
N VAL A 272 -7.37 -22.13 -3.97
CA VAL A 272 -8.12 -21.50 -2.86
C VAL A 272 -9.61 -21.47 -3.18
N ASN A 273 -10.43 -21.89 -2.21
CA ASN A 273 -11.90 -21.86 -2.28
C ASN A 273 -12.41 -20.44 -2.63
N GLU A 274 -13.37 -20.36 -3.56
CA GLU A 274 -14.06 -19.13 -3.95
C GLU A 274 -14.70 -18.38 -2.78
N GLN A 275 -15.19 -19.10 -1.76
CA GLN A 275 -15.76 -18.47 -0.57
C GLN A 275 -14.71 -17.64 0.19
N ASP A 276 -13.47 -18.11 0.28
CA ASP A 276 -12.41 -17.36 0.96
C ASP A 276 -11.89 -16.19 0.12
N LYS A 277 -11.88 -16.33 -1.21
CA LYS A 277 -11.63 -15.22 -2.14
C LYS A 277 -12.69 -14.13 -2.00
N LEU A 278 -13.97 -14.53 -1.95
CA LEU A 278 -15.08 -13.60 -1.77
C LEU A 278 -15.02 -12.89 -0.42
N LYS A 279 -14.78 -13.63 0.68
CA LYS A 279 -14.56 -13.02 2.01
C LYS A 279 -13.43 -11.98 1.99
N ALA A 280 -12.29 -12.31 1.38
CA ALA A 280 -11.17 -11.39 1.27
C ALA A 280 -11.52 -10.14 0.45
N ALA A 281 -12.21 -10.30 -0.69
CA ALA A 281 -12.63 -9.20 -1.54
C ALA A 281 -13.66 -8.29 -0.85
N THR A 282 -14.67 -8.87 -0.18
CA THR A 282 -15.67 -8.13 0.60
C THR A 282 -15.01 -7.36 1.73
N ALA A 283 -14.09 -7.98 2.47
CA ALA A 283 -13.35 -7.31 3.54
C ALA A 283 -12.58 -6.07 3.05
N VAL A 284 -11.86 -6.19 1.92
CA VAL A 284 -11.19 -5.04 1.29
C VAL A 284 -12.21 -3.98 0.88
N GLY A 285 -13.29 -4.37 0.20
CA GLY A 285 -14.34 -3.45 -0.26
C GLY A 285 -14.98 -2.65 0.88
N SER A 286 -15.34 -3.33 1.97
CA SER A 286 -15.91 -2.72 3.17
C SER A 286 -14.92 -1.74 3.82
N VAL A 287 -13.67 -2.14 4.05
CA VAL A 287 -12.65 -1.25 4.65
C VAL A 287 -12.42 -0.03 3.77
N MET A 288 -12.29 -0.21 2.46
CA MET A 288 -12.11 0.89 1.51
C MET A 288 -13.32 1.85 1.49
N CYS A 289 -14.53 1.33 1.66
CA CYS A 289 -15.74 2.14 1.77
C CYS A 289 -15.69 3.05 3.01
N GLU A 290 -15.35 2.50 4.18
CA GLU A 290 -15.23 3.28 5.41
C GLU A 290 -14.15 4.36 5.31
N LEU A 291 -12.98 4.00 4.77
CA LEU A 291 -11.88 4.95 4.56
C LEU A 291 -12.30 6.10 3.65
N THR A 292 -13.04 5.79 2.58
CA THR A 292 -13.54 6.80 1.64
C THR A 292 -14.58 7.69 2.31
N GLY A 293 -15.53 7.11 3.07
CA GLY A 293 -16.55 7.84 3.82
C GLY A 293 -15.97 8.73 4.93
N CYS A 294 -14.83 8.32 5.51
CA CYS A 294 -14.14 9.07 6.55
C CYS A 294 -13.05 10.01 6.02
N SER A 295 -12.87 10.14 4.70
CA SER A 295 -11.92 11.09 4.12
C SER A 295 -12.24 12.53 4.55
N LYS A 296 -11.21 13.30 4.96
CA LYS A 296 -11.38 14.73 5.26
C LYS A 296 -11.72 15.57 4.04
N ILE A 297 -11.36 15.09 2.85
CA ILE A 297 -11.64 15.78 1.59
C ILE A 297 -12.69 14.94 0.85
N LYS A 298 -13.91 15.47 0.72
CA LYS A 298 -15.03 14.80 0.04
C LYS A 298 -14.64 14.45 -1.41
N GLY A 299 -14.79 13.19 -1.79
CA GLY A 299 -14.49 12.70 -3.15
C GLY A 299 -13.01 12.52 -3.49
N ALA A 300 -12.12 12.67 -2.50
CA ALA A 300 -10.67 12.68 -2.71
C ALA A 300 -9.96 11.43 -2.16
N LEU A 301 -10.62 10.29 -2.04
CA LEU A 301 -9.92 9.01 -2.02
C LEU A 301 -10.46 8.18 -3.17
N VAL A 302 -9.58 7.48 -3.86
CA VAL A 302 -9.95 6.65 -5.01
C VAL A 302 -9.44 5.25 -4.79
N GLN A 303 -10.28 4.26 -5.09
CA GLN A 303 -9.91 2.84 -5.02
C GLN A 303 -8.96 2.44 -6.16
N HIS A 304 -9.00 3.18 -7.27
CA HIS A 304 -8.21 2.94 -8.46
C HIS A 304 -7.34 4.16 -8.74
N ARG A 305 -6.10 3.92 -9.15
CA ARG A 305 -5.15 4.95 -9.52
C ARG A 305 -5.71 5.81 -10.66
N ARG A 306 -5.91 7.12 -10.44
CA ARG A 306 -6.41 8.05 -11.47
C ARG A 306 -5.34 8.54 -12.47
N VAL A 307 -4.06 8.39 -12.15
CA VAL A 307 -2.91 8.99 -12.87
C VAL A 307 -1.79 7.97 -13.02
N GLY A 308 -1.23 7.73 -14.21
CA GLY A 308 -0.17 6.74 -14.41
C GLY A 308 1.14 7.04 -13.67
N LEU A 309 2.01 6.04 -13.41
CA LEU A 309 3.35 6.22 -12.81
C LEU A 309 4.18 7.30 -13.55
N SER A 310 4.08 7.33 -14.88
CA SER A 310 4.74 8.31 -15.74
C SER A 310 4.14 9.71 -15.63
N GLU A 311 2.83 9.83 -15.41
CA GLU A 311 2.13 11.10 -15.26
C GLU A 311 2.33 11.71 -13.86
N SER A 312 2.42 10.88 -12.81
CA SER A 312 2.79 11.35 -11.47
C SER A 312 4.21 11.91 -11.43
N ALA A 313 5.14 11.29 -12.17
CA ALA A 313 6.49 11.85 -12.34
C ALA A 313 6.44 13.20 -13.07
N ALA A 314 5.64 13.34 -14.13
CA ALA A 314 5.46 14.61 -14.83
C ALA A 314 4.81 15.72 -13.99
N GLY A 315 4.03 15.36 -12.97
CA GLY A 315 3.45 16.31 -12.00
C GLY A 315 4.40 16.74 -10.87
N GLY A 316 5.66 16.33 -10.89
CA GLY A 316 6.63 16.63 -9.84
C GLY A 316 6.34 15.90 -8.53
N VAL A 317 5.69 14.74 -8.61
CA VAL A 317 5.25 13.98 -7.46
C VAL A 317 5.99 12.65 -7.39
N VAL A 318 6.78 12.48 -6.32
CA VAL A 318 7.48 11.23 -6.04
C VAL A 318 6.47 10.14 -5.62
N CYS A 319 6.43 9.03 -6.35
CA CYS A 319 5.57 7.89 -6.04
C CYS A 319 5.96 7.23 -4.69
N SER A 320 5.00 6.53 -4.06
CA SER A 320 5.17 5.93 -2.74
C SER A 320 6.28 4.88 -2.70
N SER A 321 6.50 4.15 -3.79
CA SER A 321 7.57 3.15 -3.86
C SER A 321 8.97 3.75 -3.83
N LEU A 322 9.13 4.95 -4.41
CA LEU A 322 10.35 5.74 -4.27
C LEU A 322 10.46 6.26 -2.84
N MET A 323 9.37 6.80 -2.27
CA MET A 323 9.32 7.29 -0.89
C MET A 323 9.77 6.25 0.14
N ILE A 324 9.36 4.98 -0.01
CA ILE A 324 9.79 3.89 0.88
C ILE A 324 11.32 3.76 0.93
N SER A 325 12.01 4.01 -0.19
CA SER A 325 13.48 3.96 -0.26
C SER A 325 14.14 5.24 0.23
N LEU A 326 13.56 6.39 -0.11
CA LEU A 326 14.06 7.70 0.28
C LEU A 326 14.02 7.93 1.79
N THR A 327 12.98 7.45 2.47
CA THR A 327 12.80 7.59 3.93
C THR A 327 13.85 6.84 4.77
N ARG A 328 14.64 5.94 4.16
CA ARG A 328 15.74 5.23 4.84
C ARG A 328 17.06 6.02 4.84
N ILE A 329 17.17 7.04 3.98
CA ILE A 329 18.39 7.83 3.84
C ILE A 329 18.47 8.79 5.03
N GLN A 330 19.58 8.74 5.77
CA GLN A 330 19.80 9.54 6.99
C GLN A 330 20.62 10.82 6.72
N GLN A 331 20.86 11.14 5.45
CA GLN A 331 21.57 12.35 5.03
C GLN A 331 20.57 13.43 4.59
N SER A 332 20.98 14.69 4.67
CA SER A 332 20.23 15.79 4.04
C SER A 332 20.31 15.67 2.53
N PHE A 333 19.18 15.43 1.88
CA PHE A 333 19.06 15.52 0.44
C PHE A 333 17.71 16.07 -0.01
N VAL A 334 17.68 16.50 -1.27
CA VAL A 334 16.50 16.86 -2.05
C VAL A 334 16.53 16.17 -3.41
N LEU A 335 15.36 15.91 -3.99
CA LEU A 335 15.20 15.57 -5.39
C LEU A 335 14.53 16.75 -6.11
N ALA A 336 15.08 17.12 -7.26
CA ALA A 336 14.51 18.12 -8.16
C ALA A 336 14.17 17.49 -9.51
N ASP A 337 13.07 17.92 -10.12
CA ASP A 337 12.61 17.36 -11.39
C ASP A 337 13.03 18.25 -12.57
N PRO A 338 13.91 17.76 -13.47
CA PRO A 338 14.36 18.52 -14.63
C PRO A 338 13.30 18.69 -15.71
N ASN A 339 12.20 17.93 -15.68
CA ASN A 339 11.13 18.03 -16.67
C ASN A 339 10.12 19.13 -16.35
N LEU A 340 10.20 19.71 -15.14
CA LEU A 340 9.37 20.82 -14.71
C LEU A 340 10.10 22.16 -14.88
N PRO A 341 9.36 23.24 -15.21
CA PRO A 341 9.94 24.58 -15.30
C PRO A 341 10.67 24.96 -14.02
N ASP A 342 11.88 25.51 -14.16
CA ASP A 342 12.70 26.00 -13.05
C ASP A 342 13.34 24.94 -12.14
N LEU A 343 13.33 23.65 -12.50
CA LEU A 343 13.91 22.54 -11.72
C LEU A 343 13.46 22.55 -10.24
N PRO A 344 12.14 22.47 -9.97
CA PRO A 344 11.61 22.57 -8.63
C PRO A 344 11.96 21.31 -7.81
N ILE A 345 12.10 21.49 -6.50
CA ILE A 345 12.20 20.38 -5.54
C ILE A 345 10.88 19.61 -5.54
N VAL A 346 10.95 18.31 -5.73
CA VAL A 346 9.81 17.38 -5.66
C VAL A 346 9.83 16.52 -4.40
N HIS A 347 10.99 16.44 -3.73
CA HIS A 347 11.14 15.78 -2.44
C HIS A 347 12.25 16.42 -1.62
N ALA A 348 12.01 16.58 -0.33
CA ALA A 348 13.00 16.98 0.65
C ALA A 348 13.01 15.99 1.84
N SER A 349 14.19 15.51 2.20
CA SER A 349 14.39 14.66 3.38
C SER A 349 14.05 15.39 4.69
N ASP A 350 13.74 14.65 5.75
CA ASP A 350 13.54 15.26 7.07
C ASP A 350 14.82 15.93 7.57
N VAL A 351 15.99 15.32 7.32
CA VAL A 351 17.29 15.88 7.68
C VAL A 351 17.58 17.20 6.95
N PHE A 352 17.10 17.37 5.71
CA PHE A 352 17.16 18.66 5.00
C PHE A 352 16.29 19.71 5.67
N CYS A 353 15.07 19.35 6.10
CA CYS A 353 14.17 20.26 6.79
C CYS A 353 14.76 20.70 8.14
N GLU A 354 15.34 19.75 8.89
CA GLU A 354 16.04 20.02 10.16
C GLU A 354 17.26 20.91 9.94
N LEU A 355 18.09 20.61 8.93
CA LEU A 355 19.27 21.38 8.59
C LEU A 355 18.89 22.83 8.23
N THR A 356 17.89 23.03 7.38
CA THR A 356 17.61 24.36 6.80
C THR A 356 16.59 25.17 7.58
N GLY A 357 15.84 24.53 8.49
CA GLY A 357 14.74 25.14 9.24
C GLY A 357 13.46 25.37 8.42
N TYR A 358 13.44 24.98 7.14
CA TYR A 358 12.24 25.04 6.31
C TYR A 358 11.38 23.78 6.48
N LYS A 359 10.06 23.95 6.45
CA LYS A 359 9.14 22.82 6.36
C LYS A 359 9.08 22.29 4.94
N ARG A 360 8.77 21.00 4.78
CA ARG A 360 8.67 20.33 3.47
C ARG A 360 7.69 21.04 2.53
N GLU A 361 6.57 21.50 3.06
CA GLU A 361 5.51 22.18 2.31
C GLU A 361 5.94 23.56 1.82
N GLU A 362 6.98 24.16 2.42
CA GLU A 362 7.53 25.46 2.03
C GLU A 362 8.60 25.37 0.95
N VAL A 363 9.12 24.17 0.68
CA VAL A 363 10.26 23.94 -0.23
C VAL A 363 9.88 23.12 -1.46
N VAL A 364 8.95 22.18 -1.34
CA VAL A 364 8.42 21.43 -2.49
C VAL A 364 7.76 22.41 -3.46
N GLY A 365 8.05 22.27 -4.75
CA GLY A 365 7.60 23.17 -5.82
C GLY A 365 8.52 24.36 -6.07
N ARG A 366 9.60 24.55 -5.31
CA ARG A 366 10.54 25.67 -5.47
C ARG A 366 11.91 25.19 -5.91
N ASN A 367 12.62 26.00 -6.68
CA ASN A 367 14.03 25.78 -6.93
C ASN A 367 14.86 26.00 -5.65
N CYS A 368 15.90 25.20 -5.43
CA CYS A 368 16.79 25.27 -4.25
C CYS A 368 17.48 26.62 -4.02
N ARG A 369 17.51 27.53 -5.01
CA ARG A 369 18.18 28.82 -4.92
C ARG A 369 17.65 29.75 -3.82
N PHE A 370 16.49 29.46 -3.21
CA PHE A 370 15.99 30.23 -2.07
C PHE A 370 16.93 30.23 -0.85
N MET A 371 17.86 29.27 -0.77
CA MET A 371 18.89 29.22 0.28
C MET A 371 20.10 30.13 -0.02
N GLN A 372 20.17 30.75 -1.19
CA GLN A 372 21.25 31.68 -1.55
C GLN A 372 20.95 33.07 -0.97
N GLY A 373 22.00 33.83 -0.67
CA GLY A 373 21.89 35.18 -0.10
C GLY A 373 23.01 36.11 -0.58
N PRO A 374 23.16 37.29 0.06
CA PRO A 374 24.03 38.36 -0.45
C PRO A 374 25.49 37.97 -0.65
N ASP A 375 26.02 37.11 0.23
CA ASP A 375 27.43 36.70 0.21
C ASP A 375 27.63 35.34 -0.49
N THR A 376 26.59 34.80 -1.13
CA THR A 376 26.71 33.57 -1.91
C THR A 376 27.55 33.85 -3.17
N ASP A 377 28.68 33.16 -3.29
CA ASP A 377 29.58 33.28 -4.45
C ASP A 377 28.87 32.93 -5.78
N PRO A 378 28.75 33.87 -6.74
CA PRO A 378 28.13 33.62 -8.03
C PRO A 378 28.91 32.60 -8.87
N THR A 379 30.22 32.44 -8.69
CA THR A 379 31.02 31.45 -9.43
C THR A 379 30.62 30.03 -9.03
N ALA A 380 30.40 29.75 -7.74
CA ALA A 380 29.88 28.46 -7.29
C ALA A 380 28.47 28.17 -7.87
N VAL A 381 27.60 29.18 -7.96
CA VAL A 381 26.27 29.05 -8.59
C VAL A 381 26.38 28.71 -10.08
N GLN A 382 27.30 29.37 -10.78
CA GLN A 382 27.55 29.12 -12.19
C GLN A 382 28.08 27.69 -12.44
N GLN A 383 28.98 27.19 -11.59
CA GLN A 383 29.46 25.80 -11.66
C GLN A 383 28.33 24.77 -11.52
N ILE A 384 27.36 25.01 -10.63
CA ILE A 384 26.18 24.15 -10.48
C ILE A 384 25.34 24.18 -11.77
N ARG A 385 25.11 25.38 -12.32
CA ARG A 385 24.33 25.56 -13.56
C ARG A 385 24.95 24.80 -14.72
N GLU A 386 26.25 24.98 -14.97
CA GLU A 386 26.98 24.30 -16.04
C GLU A 386 27.02 22.77 -15.88
N ALA A 387 27.04 22.29 -14.63
CA ALA A 387 26.97 20.85 -14.36
C ALA A 387 25.58 20.29 -14.68
N ILE A 388 24.51 21.00 -14.32
CA ILE A 388 23.13 20.62 -14.64
C ILE A 388 22.89 20.67 -16.16
N GLU A 389 23.33 21.73 -16.83
CA GLU A 389 23.22 21.87 -18.29
C GLU A 389 24.01 20.78 -19.03
N GLY A 390 25.18 20.42 -18.51
CA GLY A 390 26.01 19.34 -19.05
C GLY A 390 25.62 17.92 -18.60
N GLU A 391 24.52 17.74 -17.86
CA GLU A 391 24.11 16.48 -17.23
C GLU A 391 25.23 15.73 -16.48
N ARG A 392 26.08 16.47 -15.75
CA ARG A 392 27.21 15.97 -14.98
C ARG A 392 26.98 16.18 -13.48
N ALA A 393 27.67 15.36 -12.68
CA ALA A 393 27.73 15.61 -11.25
C ALA A 393 28.73 16.74 -10.94
N CYS A 394 28.45 17.52 -9.91
CA CYS A 394 29.39 18.49 -9.36
C CYS A 394 29.37 18.47 -7.83
N THR A 395 30.47 18.90 -7.22
CA THR A 395 30.55 19.14 -5.79
C THR A 395 31.11 20.54 -5.60
N VAL A 396 30.37 21.39 -4.89
CA VAL A 396 30.79 22.76 -4.63
C VAL A 396 30.64 23.07 -3.16
N ARG A 397 31.47 23.96 -2.66
CA ARG A 397 31.27 24.58 -1.35
C ARG A 397 30.60 25.92 -1.59
N ILE A 398 29.37 26.09 -1.11
CA ILE A 398 28.57 27.28 -1.34
C ILE A 398 28.03 27.82 -0.02
N LEU A 399 28.05 29.14 0.16
CA LEU A 399 27.45 29.77 1.32
C LEU A 399 25.93 29.80 1.15
N ASN A 400 25.20 29.21 2.08
CA ASN A 400 23.74 29.19 2.10
C ASN A 400 23.21 29.78 3.40
N TYR A 401 21.94 30.14 3.42
CA TYR A 401 21.24 30.75 4.54
C TYR A 401 20.04 29.90 4.91
N ARG A 402 19.89 29.62 6.20
CA ARG A 402 18.72 28.94 6.75
C ARG A 402 17.49 29.85 6.74
N LYS A 403 16.34 29.30 7.12
CA LYS A 403 15.09 30.06 7.22
C LYS A 403 15.19 31.26 8.14
N ASP A 404 15.90 31.13 9.26
CA ASP A 404 16.17 32.20 10.23
C ASP A 404 17.28 33.17 9.79
N LYS A 405 17.75 33.04 8.54
CA LYS A 405 18.82 33.84 7.94
C LYS A 405 20.23 33.58 8.49
N THR A 406 20.41 32.56 9.33
CA THR A 406 21.76 32.17 9.75
C THR A 406 22.55 31.61 8.56
N PRO A 407 23.78 32.10 8.29
CA PRO A 407 24.62 31.56 7.23
C PRO A 407 25.24 30.23 7.65
N PHE A 408 25.42 29.32 6.69
CA PHE A 408 26.16 28.09 6.87
C PHE A 408 26.88 27.68 5.57
N TRP A 409 28.06 27.08 5.72
CA TRP A 409 28.80 26.54 4.59
C TRP A 409 28.22 25.19 4.18
N ASN A 410 27.58 25.16 3.03
CA ASN A 410 27.02 23.96 2.45
C ASN A 410 28.04 23.33 1.49
N HIS A 411 28.60 22.18 1.87
CA HIS A 411 29.25 21.30 0.91
C HIS A 411 28.17 20.55 0.15
N LEU A 412 27.85 21.03 -1.04
CA LEU A 412 26.74 20.56 -1.86
C LEU A 412 27.26 19.63 -2.96
N HIS A 413 26.74 18.41 -2.99
CA HIS A 413 26.93 17.49 -4.11
C HIS A 413 25.64 17.40 -4.92
N VAL A 414 25.70 17.73 -6.22
CA VAL A 414 24.59 17.61 -7.16
C VAL A 414 24.91 16.54 -8.19
N ALA A 415 23.99 15.60 -8.41
CA ALA A 415 24.18 14.55 -9.40
C ALA A 415 22.90 14.22 -10.16
N PRO A 416 22.99 13.93 -11.47
CA PRO A 416 21.86 13.39 -12.21
C PRO A 416 21.55 11.95 -11.76
N VAL A 417 20.27 11.65 -11.68
CA VAL A 417 19.71 10.32 -11.42
C VAL A 417 18.93 9.89 -12.65
N ARG A 418 19.44 8.87 -13.33
CA ARG A 418 18.91 8.42 -14.62
C ARG A 418 17.90 7.29 -14.46
N SER A 419 16.88 7.31 -15.31
CA SER A 419 15.92 6.23 -15.50
C SER A 419 16.57 4.97 -16.08
N ALA A 420 15.79 3.89 -16.17
CA ALA A 420 16.20 2.68 -16.88
C ALA A 420 16.49 2.94 -18.38
N GLN A 421 15.85 3.95 -18.97
CA GLN A 421 16.08 4.37 -20.36
C GLN A 421 17.29 5.31 -20.52
N GLY A 422 18.03 5.60 -19.46
CA GLY A 422 19.23 6.45 -19.49
C GLY A 422 18.96 7.96 -19.48
N LYS A 423 17.69 8.40 -19.52
CA LYS A 423 17.31 9.82 -19.40
C LYS A 423 17.42 10.29 -17.96
N VAL A 424 17.76 11.56 -17.72
CA VAL A 424 17.75 12.13 -16.36
C VAL A 424 16.32 12.22 -15.86
N ALA A 425 16.00 11.43 -14.83
CA ALA A 425 14.68 11.44 -14.20
C ALA A 425 14.61 12.50 -13.08
N PHE A 426 15.70 12.65 -12.31
CA PHE A 426 15.80 13.64 -11.24
C PHE A 426 17.23 14.15 -11.11
N TYR A 427 17.40 15.32 -10.51
CA TYR A 427 18.65 15.72 -9.87
C TYR A 427 18.56 15.49 -8.38
N VAL A 428 19.57 14.82 -7.81
CA VAL A 428 19.73 14.72 -6.36
C VAL A 428 20.74 15.77 -5.89
N GLY A 429 20.34 16.58 -4.91
CA GLY A 429 21.23 17.50 -4.19
C GLY A 429 21.42 17.01 -2.76
N VAL A 430 22.65 16.68 -2.36
CA VAL A 430 23.01 16.23 -1.01
C VAL A 430 23.77 17.34 -0.30
N GLN A 431 23.22 17.87 0.78
CA GLN A 431 23.76 18.98 1.54
C GLN A 431 24.52 18.47 2.76
N LEU A 432 25.63 19.09 3.07
CA LEU A 432 26.38 18.86 4.29
C LEU A 432 26.85 20.18 4.87
N ASP A 433 26.51 20.43 6.12
CA ASP A 433 27.03 21.58 6.84
C ASP A 433 28.49 21.34 7.24
N VAL A 434 29.39 22.18 6.72
CA VAL A 434 30.82 22.14 7.03
C VAL A 434 31.29 23.41 7.75
N THR A 435 30.37 24.19 8.33
CA THR A 435 30.69 25.45 9.01
C THR A 435 31.68 25.25 10.17
N ALA A 436 31.58 24.14 10.89
CA ALA A 436 32.48 23.81 12.01
C ALA A 436 33.82 23.17 11.57
N ALA A 437 33.92 22.65 10.34
CA ALA A 437 35.08 21.87 9.88
C ALA A 437 36.27 22.75 9.45
N ASP A 438 36.07 24.05 9.31
CA ASP A 438 37.14 25.02 9.04
C ASP A 438 37.94 25.41 10.30
N VAL A 439 37.48 25.02 11.49
CA VAL A 439 38.17 25.28 12.75
C VAL A 439 39.00 24.04 13.12
N GLY A 440 40.22 24.01 12.57
CA GLY A 440 41.36 23.13 12.90
C GLY A 440 41.13 21.84 13.71
N GLY A 441 41.39 20.70 13.04
CA GLY A 441 41.99 19.51 13.66
C GLY A 441 41.07 18.58 14.44
N ASP A 442 40.45 17.61 13.75
CA ASP A 442 40.62 16.19 14.07
C ASP A 442 39.90 15.33 13.02
N GLN A 443 40.62 14.37 12.44
CA GLN A 443 40.03 13.33 11.61
C GLN A 443 39.25 12.38 12.54
N GLU A 444 37.98 12.69 12.77
CA GLU A 444 37.04 11.73 13.35
C GLU A 444 37.07 10.42 12.53
N LYS A 445 37.15 9.28 13.22
CA LYS A 445 37.13 7.89 12.69
C LYS A 445 35.81 7.53 11.99
N GLY A 446 35.35 8.36 11.06
CA GLY A 446 34.12 8.21 10.30
C GLY A 446 34.37 8.27 8.80
N MET A 447 33.37 7.86 8.03
CA MET A 447 33.37 7.97 6.57
C MET A 447 33.51 9.45 6.15
N SER A 448 34.34 9.73 5.14
CA SER A 448 34.59 11.10 4.67
C SER A 448 33.29 11.81 4.26
N PRO A 449 33.21 13.15 4.38
CA PRO A 449 32.08 13.97 3.88
C PRO A 449 31.59 13.55 2.50
N TYR A 450 32.55 13.35 1.59
CA TYR A 450 32.29 12.95 0.21
C TYR A 450 31.68 11.54 0.11
N ALA A 451 32.18 10.58 0.88
CA ALA A 451 31.63 9.22 0.88
C ALA A 451 30.22 9.14 1.48
N LYS A 452 29.89 9.99 2.48
CA LYS A 452 28.51 10.12 2.99
C LYS A 452 27.55 10.64 1.90
N GLN A 453 27.99 11.63 1.12
CA GLN A 453 27.19 12.18 0.02
C GLN A 453 26.98 11.17 -1.10
N LEU A 454 28.05 10.50 -1.55
CA LEU A 454 27.96 9.46 -2.58
C LEU A 454 27.10 8.27 -2.15
N GLY A 455 27.13 7.90 -0.85
CA GLY A 455 26.24 6.89 -0.29
C GLY A 455 24.76 7.23 -0.49
N ALA A 456 24.37 8.46 -0.16
CA ALA A 456 22.99 8.94 -0.37
C ALA A 456 22.62 8.93 -1.86
N VAL A 457 23.49 9.45 -2.74
CA VAL A 457 23.28 9.40 -4.20
C VAL A 457 23.12 7.97 -4.72
N GLY A 458 23.95 7.03 -4.22
CA GLY A 458 23.88 5.62 -4.58
C GLY A 458 22.52 5.01 -4.27
N VAL A 459 22.01 5.23 -3.04
CA VAL A 459 20.68 4.74 -2.63
C VAL A 459 19.57 5.34 -3.49
N VAL A 460 19.61 6.65 -3.75
CA VAL A 460 18.62 7.33 -4.63
C VAL A 460 18.67 6.74 -6.05
N ARG A 461 19.86 6.54 -6.62
CA ARG A 461 20.01 5.97 -7.97
C ARG A 461 19.42 4.57 -8.08
N VAL A 462 19.68 3.72 -7.08
CA VAL A 462 19.11 2.37 -7.03
C VAL A 462 17.59 2.44 -6.89
N ALA A 463 17.08 3.31 -6.04
CA ALA A 463 15.65 3.49 -5.84
C ALA A 463 14.95 3.91 -7.15
N VAL A 464 15.45 4.96 -7.82
CA VAL A 464 14.86 5.47 -9.07
C VAL A 464 14.92 4.45 -10.20
N ARG A 465 16.05 3.75 -10.39
CA ARG A 465 16.16 2.69 -11.41
C ARG A 465 15.18 1.54 -11.17
N SER A 466 14.90 1.23 -9.91
CA SER A 466 13.99 0.14 -9.56
C SER A 466 12.52 0.46 -9.88
N LEU A 467 12.13 1.73 -10.03
CA LEU A 467 10.74 2.15 -10.29
C LEU A 467 10.25 1.85 -11.71
N GLN A 468 11.16 1.80 -12.67
CA GLN A 468 10.84 1.78 -14.10
C GLN A 468 11.38 0.54 -14.80
N GLY A 469 12.08 -0.33 -14.08
CA GLY A 469 12.29 -1.69 -14.54
C GLY A 469 11.03 -2.48 -14.26
N SER A 470 10.50 -3.18 -15.27
CA SER A 470 10.02 -4.53 -15.00
C SER A 470 11.14 -5.18 -14.19
N GLY A 471 10.85 -5.67 -12.98
CA GLY A 471 11.89 -6.27 -12.14
C GLY A 471 12.65 -7.37 -12.90
N LEU A 472 13.59 -8.05 -12.24
CA LEU A 472 14.06 -9.34 -12.75
C LEU A 472 12.88 -10.35 -12.76
N ARG A 473 11.89 -10.18 -13.65
CA ARG A 473 11.07 -11.26 -14.16
C ARG A 473 12.06 -12.11 -14.92
N ARG A 474 12.60 -13.14 -14.26
CA ARG A 474 13.05 -14.33 -14.97
C ARG A 474 11.80 -14.88 -15.65
N THR A 475 11.49 -14.36 -16.82
CA THR A 475 10.50 -14.94 -17.72
C THR A 475 11.05 -16.31 -18.07
N LEU A 476 10.62 -17.33 -17.33
CA LEU A 476 10.75 -18.70 -17.80
C LEU A 476 9.90 -18.76 -19.06
N LYS A 477 10.56 -18.80 -20.21
CA LYS A 477 9.93 -19.33 -21.41
C LYS A 477 9.45 -20.73 -21.01
N LYS A 478 8.14 -20.96 -21.05
CA LYS A 478 7.61 -22.33 -21.06
C LYS A 478 8.27 -23.02 -22.26
N LEU A 479 9.11 -24.01 -21.98
CA LEU A 479 9.62 -24.94 -22.98
C LEU A 479 8.55 -26.00 -23.25
#